data_AF-A0A0C4EZT2-F1
#
_entry.id   AF-A0A0C4EZT2-F1
#
_cell.length_a   1.000
_cell.length_b   1.000
_cell.length_c   1.000
_cell.angle_alpha   90.00
_cell.angle_beta   90.00
_cell.angle_gamma   90.00
#
_symmetry.space_group_name_H-M   'P 1'
#
loop_
_entity.id
_entity.type
_entity.pdbx_description
1 polymer ?
#
loop_
_entity_poly.entity_id
_entity_poly.type
_entity_poly.pdbx_seq_one_letter_code
_entity_poly.pdbx_strand_id
1 'polypeptide(L)'
;MRSNSVALHDCTIFATLIHYPSLSNLAPIIQACTSVNDTDDKASQAIQISYTKSQPKRCVARAHYDWFIQASGFFSLGLESTLPIPQLITNFRRKSLAGLSSMVLFGWLFGDSFKSIYLVFITPDSNSIQFKICALFQLSIDILILAQALIYRRQTKLDSIELDGSPDHSASAV
;
A
#
# COMPACT_ATOMS: atom_id res chain seq x y z
N MET A 1 -24.49 -35.14 -32.17
CA MET A 1 -23.79 -34.10 -32.97
C MET A 1 -22.56 -33.47 -32.27
N ARG A 2 -22.05 -34.01 -31.14
CA ARG A 2 -20.91 -33.41 -30.41
C ARG A 2 -19.55 -34.10 -30.69
N SER A 3 -19.57 -35.33 -31.23
CA SER A 3 -18.34 -36.11 -31.46
C SER A 3 -17.54 -35.69 -32.71
N ASN A 4 -18.20 -35.12 -33.73
CA ASN A 4 -17.53 -34.71 -34.97
C ASN A 4 -16.78 -33.38 -34.85
N SER A 5 -17.12 -32.54 -33.86
CA SER A 5 -16.49 -31.23 -33.66
C SER A 5 -15.15 -31.32 -32.90
N VAL A 6 -15.00 -32.33 -32.04
CA VAL A 6 -13.76 -32.57 -31.27
C VAL A 6 -12.65 -33.07 -32.20
N ALA A 7 -12.97 -34.02 -33.08
CA ALA A 7 -12.01 -34.56 -34.06
C ALA A 7 -11.51 -33.51 -35.07
N LEU A 8 -12.35 -32.52 -35.42
CA LEU A 8 -11.98 -31.45 -36.34
C LEU A 8 -10.98 -30.45 -35.70
N HIS A 9 -11.09 -30.26 -34.39
CA HIS A 9 -10.26 -29.32 -33.64
C HIS A 9 -8.83 -29.86 -33.43
N ASP A 10 -8.71 -31.14 -33.09
CA ASP A 10 -7.42 -31.82 -32.94
C ASP A 10 -6.66 -31.86 -34.28
N CYS A 11 -7.36 -32.11 -35.40
CA CYS A 11 -6.77 -32.06 -36.74
C CYS A 11 -6.26 -30.65 -37.11
N THR A 12 -6.96 -29.59 -36.71
CA THR A 12 -6.60 -28.21 -37.07
C THR A 12 -5.37 -27.73 -36.28
N ILE A 13 -5.28 -28.10 -34.99
CA ILE A 13 -4.12 -27.82 -34.15
C ILE A 13 -2.89 -28.61 -34.63
N PHE A 14 -3.06 -29.88 -34.97
CA PHE A 14 -1.97 -30.70 -35.49
C PHE A 14 -1.47 -30.18 -36.86
N ALA A 15 -2.37 -29.75 -37.74
CA ALA A 15 -2.01 -29.17 -39.04
C ALA A 15 -1.27 -27.83 -38.93
N THR A 16 -1.64 -26.97 -37.98
CA THR A 16 -0.94 -25.68 -37.74
C THR A 16 0.44 -25.88 -37.12
N LEU A 17 0.61 -26.87 -36.23
CA LEU A 17 1.90 -27.19 -35.62
C LEU A 17 2.90 -27.82 -36.60
N ILE A 18 2.43 -28.58 -37.60
CA ILE A 18 3.28 -29.11 -38.68
C ILE A 18 3.75 -27.98 -39.60
N HIS A 19 2.90 -26.98 -39.89
CA HIS A 19 3.24 -25.92 -40.84
C HIS A 19 4.13 -24.82 -40.24
N TYR A 20 4.10 -24.63 -38.91
CA TYR A 20 4.91 -23.62 -38.20
C TYR A 20 5.61 -24.21 -36.96
N PRO A 21 6.79 -24.86 -37.12
CA PRO A 21 7.50 -25.53 -36.02
C PRO A 21 8.00 -24.56 -34.92
N SER A 22 8.08 -23.27 -35.21
CA SER A 22 8.46 -22.22 -34.23
C SER A 22 7.36 -21.93 -33.20
N LEU A 23 6.13 -22.41 -33.40
CA LEU A 23 4.97 -22.10 -32.55
C LEU A 23 4.66 -23.20 -31.52
N SER A 24 5.51 -24.23 -31.43
CA SER A 24 5.34 -25.36 -30.48
C SER A 24 5.26 -24.91 -29.01
N ASN A 25 6.03 -23.87 -28.64
CA ASN A 25 5.99 -23.29 -27.29
C ASN A 25 4.73 -22.47 -26.99
N LEU A 26 3.93 -22.12 -28.01
CA LEU A 26 2.68 -21.36 -27.91
C LEU A 26 1.42 -22.24 -28.01
N ALA A 27 1.59 -23.54 -28.25
CA ALA A 27 0.50 -24.52 -28.30
C ALA A 27 -0.51 -24.42 -27.13
N PRO A 28 -0.10 -24.29 -25.84
CA PRO A 28 -1.06 -24.21 -24.74
C PRO A 28 -1.89 -22.91 -24.76
N ILE A 29 -1.35 -21.82 -25.31
CA ILE A 29 -2.07 -20.53 -25.42
C ILE A 29 -3.12 -20.61 -26.52
N ILE A 30 -2.77 -21.19 -27.67
CA ILE A 30 -3.68 -21.37 -28.81
C ILE A 30 -4.83 -22.31 -28.42
N GLN A 31 -4.53 -23.37 -27.67
CA GLN A 31 -5.54 -24.31 -27.17
C GLN A 31 -6.48 -23.67 -26.14
N ALA A 32 -5.97 -22.75 -25.31
CA ALA A 32 -6.81 -21.96 -24.41
C ALA A 32 -7.72 -20.96 -25.17
N CYS A 33 -7.20 -20.28 -26.20
CA CYS A 33 -7.97 -19.31 -26.99
C CYS A 33 -9.03 -19.95 -27.90
N THR A 34 -8.90 -21.24 -28.21
CA THR A 34 -9.80 -21.96 -29.11
C THR A 34 -10.68 -22.99 -28.39
N SER A 35 -10.55 -23.14 -27.07
CA SER A 35 -11.37 -24.04 -26.25
C SER A 35 -12.80 -23.50 -26.11
N VAL A 36 -13.72 -24.03 -26.91
CA VAL A 36 -15.18 -23.84 -26.77
C VAL A 36 -15.76 -24.89 -25.81
N ASN A 37 -15.18 -25.02 -24.61
CA ASN A 37 -15.71 -25.94 -23.59
C ASN A 37 -15.65 -25.28 -22.20
N ASP A 38 -16.84 -24.93 -21.71
CA ASP A 38 -17.11 -24.25 -20.44
C ASP A 38 -17.29 -25.31 -19.33
N THR A 39 -16.23 -26.09 -19.08
CA THR A 39 -16.23 -27.11 -18.02
C THR A 39 -15.25 -26.73 -16.93
N ASP A 40 -15.81 -26.31 -15.80
CA ASP A 40 -15.19 -25.93 -14.53
C ASP A 40 -14.46 -27.09 -13.81
N ASP A 41 -13.72 -27.94 -14.52
CA ASP A 41 -12.95 -29.02 -13.90
C ASP A 41 -11.52 -28.59 -13.58
N LYS A 42 -11.29 -28.49 -12.27
CA LYS A 42 -10.05 -28.19 -11.57
C LYS A 42 -8.92 -29.16 -11.98
N ALA A 43 -8.09 -28.79 -12.95
CA ALA A 43 -6.75 -29.33 -13.06
C ALA A 43 -5.80 -28.40 -13.82
N SER A 44 -4.74 -27.99 -13.14
CA SER A 44 -3.47 -27.60 -13.76
C SER A 44 -3.45 -26.32 -14.61
N GLN A 45 -3.86 -25.19 -14.03
CA GLN A 45 -3.17 -23.95 -14.35
C GLN A 45 -2.78 -23.26 -13.07
N ALA A 46 -1.49 -23.03 -12.94
CA ALA A 46 -0.93 -22.26 -11.85
C ALA A 46 -1.29 -20.74 -11.98
N ILE A 47 -2.06 -20.38 -13.02
CA ILE A 47 -2.84 -19.15 -13.14
C ILE A 47 -4.30 -19.59 -13.37
N GLN A 48 -5.18 -19.56 -12.36
CA GLN A 48 -6.61 -19.72 -12.62
C GLN A 48 -7.14 -18.40 -13.20
N ILE A 49 -7.30 -18.31 -14.52
CA ILE A 49 -8.07 -17.23 -15.13
C ILE A 49 -9.54 -17.66 -15.09
N SER A 50 -10.24 -17.35 -14.00
CA SER A 50 -11.69 -17.47 -13.94
C SER A 50 -12.30 -16.39 -14.85
N TYR A 51 -12.71 -16.78 -16.06
CA TYR A 51 -13.49 -15.94 -16.96
C TYR A 51 -14.96 -15.92 -16.50
N THR A 52 -15.32 -15.04 -15.55
CA THR A 52 -16.73 -14.74 -15.27
C THR A 52 -17.15 -13.48 -16.04
N LYS A 53 -18.19 -13.58 -16.85
CA LYS A 53 -18.63 -12.58 -17.85
C LYS A 53 -19.26 -11.30 -17.26
N SER A 54 -19.27 -11.12 -15.93
CA SER A 54 -20.14 -10.14 -15.26
C SER A 54 -19.45 -9.19 -14.26
N GLN A 55 -18.13 -9.13 -14.18
CA GLN A 55 -17.46 -8.16 -13.28
C GLN A 55 -16.21 -7.54 -13.96
N PRO A 56 -15.90 -6.24 -13.70
CA PRO A 56 -14.74 -5.58 -14.30
C PRO A 56 -13.46 -6.32 -13.93
N LYS A 57 -12.56 -6.44 -14.92
CA LYS A 57 -11.34 -7.26 -14.89
C LYS A 57 -10.45 -6.91 -13.68
N ARG A 58 -10.49 -7.72 -12.63
CA ARG A 58 -9.48 -7.69 -11.56
C ARG A 58 -8.44 -8.76 -11.87
N CYS A 59 -7.28 -8.35 -12.39
CA CYS A 59 -6.13 -9.24 -12.55
C CYS A 59 -5.67 -9.69 -11.16
N VAL A 60 -6.08 -10.89 -10.73
CA VAL A 60 -5.52 -11.54 -9.54
C VAL A 60 -4.26 -12.26 -9.96
N ALA A 61 -3.14 -11.54 -9.96
CA ALA A 61 -1.82 -12.12 -10.15
C ALA A 61 -1.42 -12.89 -8.87
N ARG A 62 -1.79 -14.17 -8.84
CA ARG A 62 -1.01 -15.30 -8.31
C ARG A 62 -0.38 -15.19 -6.89
N ALA A 63 -1.19 -15.64 -5.94
CA ALA A 63 -1.01 -16.18 -4.58
C ALA A 63 0.38 -16.57 -3.98
N HIS A 64 1.46 -16.67 -4.74
CA HIS A 64 2.74 -17.18 -4.20
C HIS A 64 3.58 -16.12 -3.47
N TYR A 65 3.39 -14.84 -3.80
CA TYR A 65 4.14 -13.73 -3.22
C TYR A 65 3.32 -12.90 -2.24
N ASP A 66 2.06 -13.26 -1.98
CA ASP A 66 1.15 -12.48 -1.13
C ASP A 66 1.72 -12.27 0.27
N TRP A 67 2.39 -13.27 0.84
CA TRP A 67 3.06 -13.16 2.14
C TRP A 67 4.19 -12.13 2.11
N PHE A 68 4.96 -12.07 1.02
CA PHE A 68 6.06 -11.14 0.86
C PHE A 68 5.53 -9.72 0.65
N ILE A 69 4.50 -9.54 -0.19
CA ILE A 69 3.84 -8.27 -0.40
C ILE A 69 3.25 -7.76 0.92
N GLN A 70 2.57 -8.63 1.67
CA GLN A 70 2.02 -8.28 2.97
C GLN A 70 3.11 -7.93 4.00
N ALA A 71 4.22 -8.68 4.06
CA ALA A 71 5.32 -8.39 4.96
C ALA A 71 6.01 -7.05 4.60
N SER A 72 6.26 -6.81 3.31
CA SER A 72 6.86 -5.57 2.83
C SER A 72 5.97 -4.34 3.08
N GLY A 73 4.65 -4.50 2.94
CA GLY A 73 3.67 -3.46 3.28
C GLY A 73 3.70 -3.10 4.77
N PHE A 74 3.65 -4.10 5.66
CA PHE A 74 3.78 -3.87 7.10
C PHE A 74 5.12 -3.21 7.48
N PHE A 75 6.22 -3.64 6.86
CA PHE A 75 7.53 -3.07 7.15
C PHE A 75 7.63 -1.61 6.70
N SER A 76 7.20 -1.32 5.47
CA SER A 76 7.22 0.03 4.92
C SER A 76 6.35 0.98 5.75
N LEU A 77 5.10 0.59 6.01
CA LEU A 77 4.16 1.38 6.80
C LEU A 77 4.62 1.52 8.26
N GLY A 78 5.16 0.43 8.83
CA GLY A 78 5.73 0.43 10.17
C GLY A 78 6.89 1.42 10.31
N LEU A 79 7.82 1.43 9.34
CA LEU A 79 8.90 2.41 9.31
C LEU A 79 8.38 3.84 9.18
N GLU A 80 7.44 4.08 8.25
CA GLU A 80 6.80 5.39 8.08
C GLU A 80 6.17 5.87 9.39
N SER A 81 5.45 4.99 10.09
CA SER A 81 4.83 5.33 11.38
C SER A 81 5.80 5.52 12.54
N THR A 82 7.04 5.06 12.40
CA THR A 82 8.11 5.20 13.40
C THR A 82 8.90 6.51 13.22
N LEU A 83 8.81 7.16 12.06
CA LEU A 83 9.47 8.44 11.79
C LEU A 83 9.22 9.55 12.83
N PRO A 84 8.00 9.72 13.39
CA PRO A 84 7.77 10.73 14.42
C PRO A 84 8.28 10.33 15.83
N ILE A 85 8.66 9.07 16.06
CA ILE A 85 9.10 8.58 17.38
C ILE A 85 10.40 9.23 17.87
N PRO A 86 11.47 9.36 17.05
CA PRO A 86 12.67 10.10 17.44
C PRO A 86 12.37 11.55 17.84
N GLN A 87 11.43 12.20 17.16
CA GLN A 87 10.99 13.56 17.50
C GLN A 87 10.26 13.57 18.85
N LEU A 88 9.35 12.62 19.08
CA LEU A 88 8.64 12.45 20.35
C LEU A 88 9.60 12.27 21.53
N ILE A 89 10.63 11.42 21.39
CA ILE A 89 11.63 11.17 22.43
C ILE A 89 12.45 12.44 22.70
N THR A 90 12.87 13.14 21.65
CA THR A 90 13.67 14.37 21.78
C THR A 90 12.86 15.48 22.45
N ASN A 91 11.59 15.65 22.07
CA ASN A 91 10.66 16.58 22.70
C ASN A 91 10.46 16.27 24.18
N PHE A 92 10.31 14.97 24.53
CA PHE A 92 10.17 14.54 25.92
C PHE A 92 11.42 14.85 26.76
N ARG A 93 12.62 14.63 26.20
CA ARG A 93 13.90 14.93 26.89
C ARG A 93 14.12 16.43 27.07
N ARG A 94 13.84 17.23 26.04
CA ARG A 94 14.02 18.69 26.08
C ARG A 94 12.92 19.42 26.83
N LYS A 95 11.73 18.79 26.99
CA LYS A 95 10.51 19.39 27.54
C LYS A 95 10.11 20.70 26.86
N SER A 96 10.46 20.83 25.58
CA SER A 96 10.27 22.02 24.76
C SER A 96 10.25 21.63 23.29
N LEU A 97 9.38 22.28 22.52
CA LEU A 97 9.24 22.09 21.07
C LEU A 97 9.72 23.33 20.32
N ALA A 98 10.67 24.08 20.88
CA ALA A 98 11.22 25.27 20.24
C ALA A 98 11.80 24.92 18.86
N GLY A 99 11.37 25.65 17.83
CA GLY A 99 11.72 25.40 16.42
C GLY A 99 10.72 24.55 15.64
N LEU A 100 9.74 23.90 16.29
CA LEU A 100 8.65 23.19 15.60
C LEU A 100 7.38 24.04 15.61
N SER A 101 6.85 24.36 14.42
CA SER A 101 5.60 25.12 14.30
C SER A 101 4.41 24.28 14.76
N SER A 102 3.68 24.79 15.76
CA SER A 102 2.45 24.16 16.26
C SER A 102 1.38 23.99 15.18
N MET A 103 1.36 24.88 14.18
CA MET A 103 0.39 24.82 13.08
C MET A 103 0.65 23.64 12.14
N VAL A 104 1.92 23.28 11.94
CA VAL A 104 2.29 22.09 11.16
C VAL A 104 1.80 20.82 11.86
N LEU A 105 1.94 20.76 13.18
CA LEU A 105 1.48 19.62 13.98
C LEU A 105 -0.03 19.44 13.92
N PHE A 106 -0.80 20.54 13.95
CA PHE A 106 -2.24 20.49 13.70
C PHE A 106 -2.56 20.02 12.28
N GLY A 107 -1.79 20.44 11.29
CA GLY A 107 -1.92 19.97 9.90
C GLY A 107 -1.72 18.46 9.77
N TRP A 108 -0.69 17.90 10.43
CA TRP A 108 -0.44 16.46 10.49
C TRP A 108 -1.62 15.73 11.13
N LEU A 109 -2.00 16.11 12.35
CA LEU A 109 -3.14 15.49 13.04
C LEU A 109 -4.42 15.51 12.19
N PHE A 110 -4.71 16.64 11.54
CA PHE A 110 -5.88 16.78 10.69
C PHE A 110 -5.81 15.79 9.52
N GLY A 111 -4.69 15.75 8.79
CA GLY A 111 -4.47 14.82 7.69
C GLY A 111 -4.63 13.35 8.11
N ASP A 112 -3.98 12.95 9.19
CA ASP A 112 -4.00 11.56 9.68
C ASP A 112 -5.36 11.17 10.26
N SER A 113 -6.11 12.13 10.80
CA SER A 113 -7.51 11.93 11.21
C SER A 113 -8.40 11.62 10.00
N PHE A 114 -8.32 12.42 8.94
CA PHE A 114 -9.11 12.17 7.72
C PHE A 114 -8.76 10.83 7.07
N LYS A 115 -7.46 10.50 6.99
CA LYS A 115 -6.98 9.23 6.46
C LYS A 115 -7.52 8.05 7.28
N SER A 116 -7.44 8.14 8.60
CA SER A 116 -7.95 7.10 9.51
C SER A 116 -9.46 6.94 9.42
N ILE A 117 -10.21 8.04 9.36
CA ILE A 117 -11.69 8.01 9.21
C ILE A 117 -12.06 7.35 7.88
N TYR A 118 -11.40 7.72 6.79
CA TYR A 118 -11.67 7.14 5.48
C TYR A 118 -11.40 5.63 5.45
N LEU A 119 -10.24 5.19 5.96
CA LEU A 119 -9.83 3.78 5.93
C LEU A 119 -10.60 2.89 6.90
N VAL A 120 -11.05 3.43 8.04
CA VAL A 120 -11.73 2.65 9.10
C VAL A 120 -13.25 2.71 8.96
N PHE A 121 -13.83 3.89 8.71
CA PHE A 121 -15.28 4.08 8.74
C PHE A 121 -15.92 4.09 7.35
N ILE A 122 -15.28 4.70 6.35
CA ILE A 122 -15.90 4.84 5.01
C ILE A 122 -15.67 3.61 4.16
N THR A 123 -14.47 3.01 4.21
CA THR A 123 -14.18 1.83 3.38
C THR A 123 -13.51 0.70 4.17
N PRO A 124 -14.25 0.08 5.11
CA PRO A 124 -13.73 -1.02 5.92
C PRO A 124 -13.41 -2.26 5.09
N ASP A 125 -14.24 -2.67 4.13
CA ASP A 125 -14.05 -3.98 3.47
C ASP A 125 -13.11 -3.94 2.25
N SER A 126 -12.75 -2.75 1.76
CA SER A 126 -11.92 -2.61 0.56
C SER A 126 -10.42 -2.60 0.83
N ASN A 127 -10.00 -2.20 2.03
CA ASN A 127 -8.60 -1.89 2.34
C ASN A 127 -7.95 -3.00 3.16
N SER A 128 -6.69 -3.32 2.84
CA SER A 128 -5.91 -4.28 3.61
C SER A 128 -5.75 -3.82 5.06
N ILE A 129 -5.85 -4.77 6.00
CA ILE A 129 -5.77 -4.53 7.45
C ILE A 129 -4.52 -3.75 7.88
N GLN A 130 -3.42 -3.89 7.14
CA GLN A 130 -2.13 -3.25 7.40
C GLN A 130 -2.23 -1.72 7.38
N PHE A 131 -2.94 -1.16 6.39
CA PHE A 131 -3.14 0.28 6.28
C PHE A 131 -3.98 0.83 7.43
N LYS A 132 -4.96 0.06 7.91
CA LYS A 132 -5.83 0.47 9.02
C LYS A 132 -5.07 0.53 10.35
N ILE A 133 -4.37 -0.56 10.69
CA ILE A 133 -3.61 -0.63 11.95
C ILE A 133 -2.52 0.44 11.96
N CYS A 134 -1.79 0.59 10.85
CA CYS A 134 -0.74 1.59 10.77
C CYS A 134 -1.27 3.02 10.82
N ALA A 135 -2.37 3.33 10.14
CA ALA A 135 -2.97 4.67 10.19
C ALA A 135 -3.45 5.04 11.60
N LEU A 136 -4.07 4.10 12.32
CA LEU A 136 -4.46 4.31 13.72
C LEU A 136 -3.26 4.52 14.64
N PHE A 137 -2.18 3.77 14.42
CA PHE A 137 -0.95 3.94 15.18
C PHE A 137 -0.29 5.31 14.90
N GLN A 138 -0.18 5.72 13.63
CA GLN A 138 0.30 7.06 13.24
C GLN A 138 -0.48 8.16 13.96
N LEU A 139 -1.82 8.12 13.85
CA LEU A 139 -2.70 9.07 14.52
C LEU A 139 -2.47 9.13 16.04
N SER A 140 -2.21 7.98 16.68
CA SER A 140 -1.94 7.93 18.12
C SER A 140 -0.63 8.66 18.49
N ILE A 141 0.42 8.52 17.67
CA ILE A 141 1.70 9.20 17.90
C ILE A 141 1.55 10.71 17.69
N ASP A 142 0.80 11.14 16.68
CA ASP A 142 0.55 12.56 16.43
C ASP A 142 -0.21 13.23 17.58
N ILE A 143 -1.20 12.53 18.16
CA ILE A 143 -1.92 12.99 19.36
C ILE A 143 -0.95 13.13 20.54
N LEU A 144 -0.02 12.20 20.73
CA LEU A 144 0.98 12.27 21.81
C LEU A 144 1.92 13.46 21.62
N ILE A 145 2.40 13.72 20.40
CA ILE A 145 3.25 14.88 20.12
C ILE A 145 2.47 16.17 20.33
N LEU A 146 1.20 16.23 19.91
CA LEU A 146 0.34 17.40 20.15
C LEU A 146 0.08 17.63 21.63
N ALA A 147 -0.17 16.58 22.40
CA ALA A 147 -0.32 16.66 23.85
C ALA A 147 0.95 17.24 24.49
N GLN A 148 2.14 16.76 24.08
CA GLN A 148 3.41 17.34 24.52
C GLN A 148 3.55 18.81 24.12
N ALA A 149 3.14 19.18 22.90
CA ALA A 149 3.17 20.56 22.42
C ALA A 149 2.31 21.51 23.28
N LEU A 150 1.13 21.03 23.72
CA LEU A 150 0.24 21.79 24.59
C LEU A 150 0.80 21.92 26.01
N ILE A 151 1.34 20.83 26.58
CA ILE A 151 1.92 20.81 27.94
C ILE A 151 3.17 21.71 28.00
N TYR A 152 4.06 21.60 27.01
CA TYR A 152 5.32 22.33 26.97
C TYR A 152 5.21 23.72 26.32
N ARG A 153 3.99 24.21 26.06
CA ARG A 153 3.76 25.48 25.36
C ARG A 153 4.44 26.67 26.06
N ARG A 154 4.45 26.68 27.40
CA ARG A 154 5.10 27.75 28.18
C ARG A 154 6.61 27.72 28.03
N GLN A 155 7.24 26.54 28.18
CA GLN A 155 8.69 26.38 28.03
C GLN A 155 9.14 26.66 26.60
N THR A 156 8.37 26.18 25.61
CA THR A 156 8.62 26.40 24.19
C THR A 156 8.66 27.88 23.83
N LYS A 157 7.77 28.70 24.42
CA LYS A 157 7.79 30.16 24.23
C LYS A 157 9.03 30.81 24.82
N LEU A 158 9.45 30.42 26.03
CA LEU A 158 10.64 30.98 26.67
C LEU A 158 11.90 30.65 25.87
N ASP A 159 12.05 29.39 25.47
CA ASP A 159 13.19 28.95 24.67
C ASP A 159 13.21 29.62 23.29
N SER A 160 12.05 29.88 22.67
CA SER A 160 12.00 30.64 21.40
C SER A 160 12.40 32.10 21.54
N ILE A 161 12.18 32.71 22.71
CA ILE A 161 12.58 34.09 22.99
C ILE A 161 14.08 34.16 23.30
N GLU A 162 14.61 33.19 24.06
CA GLU A 162 16.05 33.06 24.32
C GLU A 162 16.84 32.93 23.01
N LEU A 163 16.34 32.13 22.06
CA LEU A 163 16.96 31.94 20.74
C LEU A 163 16.96 33.21 19.89
N ASP A 164 15.91 34.03 19.97
CA ASP A 164 15.81 35.31 19.25
C ASP A 164 16.67 36.41 19.91
N GLY A 165 16.94 36.28 21.21
CA GLY A 165 17.73 37.23 22.00
C GLY A 165 19.25 37.02 21.97
N SER A 166 19.77 35.92 21.41
CA SER A 166 21.23 35.69 21.34
C SER A 166 21.86 36.60 20.28
N PRO A 167 22.88 37.41 20.61
CA PRO A 167 23.50 38.39 19.69
C PRO A 167 24.19 37.77 18.46
N ASP A 168 24.30 36.44 18.41
CA ASP A 168 25.03 35.69 17.38
C ASP A 168 24.34 35.70 16.01
N HIS A 169 23.04 36.05 15.92
CA HIS A 169 22.32 36.17 14.65
C HIS A 169 22.72 37.40 13.81
N SER A 170 23.47 38.34 14.39
CA SER A 170 23.96 39.53 13.68
C SER A 170 25.27 39.31 12.89
N ALA A 171 25.92 38.14 13.01
CA ALA A 171 27.23 37.87 12.39
C ALA A 171 27.22 36.97 11.13
N SER A 172 26.07 36.38 10.74
CA SER A 172 25.97 35.48 9.57
C SER A 172 25.12 36.03 8.40
N ALA A 173 24.73 37.31 8.45
CA ALA A 173 23.93 37.96 7.41
C ALA A 173 24.65 39.14 6.72
N VAL A 174 25.98 39.05 6.58
CA VAL A 174 26.80 39.95 5.74
C VAL A 174 27.62 39.12 4.77
#